data_AF-A0A1Y6HNF0-F1
#
_entry.id   AF-A0A1Y6HNF0-F1
#
_cell.length_a   1.000
_cell.length_b   1.000
_cell.length_c   1.000
_cell.angle_alpha   90.00
_cell.angle_beta   90.00
_cell.angle_gamma   90.00
#
_symmetry.space_group_name_H-M   'P 1'
#
loop_
_entity.id
_entity.type
_entity.pdbx_description
1 polymer ?
#
loop_
_entity_poly.entity_id
_entity_poly.type
_entity_poly.pdbx_seq_one_letter_code
_entity_poly.pdbx_strand_id
1 'polypeptide(L)'
;MGPLIVTAARRCAKHKRAVACNALRLTLAEPGCWPCTSVKSTISVRFRISHLLMLRVTKLTDYATVVLTVLAAHSGQVLSASELAEHAGLEAPTVSKILKPLSQAGLVEGLRGVHGGYRLARMASEITLVEIVEAMEGPLAITECSQDHSQCGIAQKCGVRSNWRLINDVVGDALRRVTLAQMLQPLSFPGDSRRRSIVARVATT
;
A
#
# COMPACT_ATOMS: atom_id res chain seq x y z
N MET A 1 -61.27 19.00 14.76
CA MET A 1 -60.31 20.05 15.19
C MET A 1 -58.91 19.54 14.82
N GLY A 2 -58.50 19.65 13.55
CA GLY A 2 -57.66 20.71 12.95
C GLY A 2 -56.28 20.09 12.59
N PRO A 3 -55.36 20.69 11.80
CA PRO A 3 -55.41 21.76 10.79
C PRO A 3 -54.92 21.28 9.38
N LEU A 4 -55.34 21.89 8.25
CA LEU A 4 -54.71 22.96 7.44
C LEU A 4 -53.24 22.77 7.00
N ILE A 5 -52.98 23.07 5.71
CA ILE A 5 -51.87 23.85 5.09
C ILE A 5 -51.55 23.26 3.71
N VAL A 6 -52.09 23.81 2.61
CA VAL A 6 -51.64 24.97 1.82
C VAL A 6 -50.47 24.66 0.87
N THR A 7 -50.84 24.74 -0.41
CA THR A 7 -50.07 24.72 -1.66
C THR A 7 -49.07 25.88 -1.74
N ALA A 8 -47.86 25.62 -2.25
CA ALA A 8 -47.01 26.66 -2.85
C ALA A 8 -46.06 26.06 -3.90
N ALA A 9 -46.36 26.35 -5.16
CA ALA A 9 -45.46 26.17 -6.30
C ALA A 9 -44.41 27.28 -6.33
N ARG A 10 -43.13 26.95 -6.58
CA ARG A 10 -42.16 27.90 -7.14
C ARG A 10 -41.18 27.23 -8.12
N ARG A 11 -41.36 27.62 -9.40
CA ARG A 11 -40.36 28.08 -10.39
C ARG A 11 -39.13 27.21 -10.68
N CYS A 12 -39.24 26.50 -11.81
CA CYS A 12 -38.53 26.74 -13.08
C CYS A 12 -37.21 27.57 -13.04
N ALA A 13 -36.10 26.91 -13.41
CA ALA A 13 -34.99 27.55 -14.12
C ALA A 13 -34.32 26.54 -15.08
N LYS A 14 -34.60 26.74 -16.39
CA LYS A 14 -33.61 27.00 -17.47
C LYS A 14 -32.19 26.45 -17.24
N HIS A 15 -31.47 25.79 -18.16
CA HIS A 15 -31.55 25.65 -19.61
C HIS A 15 -30.23 24.96 -20.04
N LYS A 16 -30.25 23.99 -20.97
CA LYS A 16 -29.43 23.97 -22.22
C LYS A 16 -29.09 22.56 -22.73
N ARG A 17 -29.51 22.37 -23.99
CA ARG A 17 -28.98 21.47 -25.05
C ARG A 17 -29.38 20.00 -24.91
N ALA A 18 -30.49 19.58 -25.53
CA ALA A 18 -30.67 19.35 -26.97
C ALA A 18 -29.68 18.30 -27.51
N VAL A 19 -30.07 17.03 -27.40
CA VAL A 19 -29.60 15.97 -28.30
C VAL A 19 -30.85 15.43 -28.99
N ALA A 20 -30.79 15.48 -30.32
CA ALA A 20 -31.78 14.93 -31.21
C ALA A 20 -31.84 13.41 -31.05
N CYS A 21 -33.04 12.86 -30.88
CA CYS A 21 -33.33 11.51 -31.33
C CYS A 21 -34.75 11.52 -31.91
N ASN A 22 -34.80 11.40 -33.23
CA ASN A 22 -36.01 11.37 -34.02
C ASN A 22 -36.53 9.92 -34.09
N ALA A 23 -37.85 9.81 -34.23
CA ALA A 23 -38.63 8.67 -34.70
C ALA A 23 -39.16 7.62 -33.70
N LEU A 24 -40.49 7.68 -33.54
CA LEU A 24 -41.51 6.59 -33.55
C LEU A 24 -41.22 5.33 -32.70
N ARG A 25 -42.05 4.93 -31.72
CA ARG A 25 -43.47 4.50 -31.85
C ARG A 25 -44.06 4.21 -30.45
N LEU A 26 -45.39 4.31 -30.35
CA LEU A 26 -46.24 4.05 -29.17
C LEU A 26 -46.23 2.58 -28.70
N THR A 27 -46.23 2.36 -27.38
CA THR A 27 -47.07 1.37 -26.67
C THR A 27 -47.12 1.69 -25.17
N LEU A 28 -48.33 1.71 -24.61
CA LEU A 28 -48.66 1.83 -23.18
C LEU A 28 -48.41 0.50 -22.45
N ALA A 29 -47.85 0.53 -21.24
CA ALA A 29 -48.01 -0.48 -20.19
C ALA A 29 -47.59 0.10 -18.83
N GLU A 30 -48.37 -0.18 -17.79
CA GLU A 30 -48.29 0.39 -16.43
C GLU A 30 -47.23 -0.29 -15.50
N PRO A 31 -47.30 -0.19 -14.15
CA PRO A 31 -46.20 0.30 -13.32
C PRO A 31 -45.47 -0.85 -12.58
N GLY A 32 -44.14 -0.83 -12.56
CA GLY A 32 -43.43 -1.82 -11.76
C GLY A 32 -41.92 -1.71 -11.82
N CYS A 33 -41.32 -1.61 -10.64
CA CYS A 33 -39.92 -1.91 -10.32
C CYS A 33 -38.82 -1.02 -10.93
N TRP A 34 -38.30 -0.17 -10.05
CA TRP A 34 -36.88 0.14 -9.88
C TRP A 34 -35.99 -1.11 -10.06
N PRO A 35 -34.74 -0.99 -10.56
CA PRO A 35 -33.70 -0.31 -9.79
C PRO A 35 -32.75 0.59 -10.59
N CYS A 36 -32.57 1.80 -10.05
CA CYS A 36 -31.28 2.27 -9.54
C CYS A 36 -30.02 1.82 -10.32
N THR A 37 -29.84 2.31 -11.55
CA THR A 37 -28.50 2.34 -12.15
C THR A 37 -27.73 3.49 -11.52
N SER A 38 -27.14 3.20 -10.35
CA SER A 38 -26.07 3.96 -9.74
C SER A 38 -24.96 4.15 -10.79
N VAL A 39 -24.91 5.37 -11.35
CA VAL A 39 -23.73 5.87 -12.05
C VAL A 39 -22.60 5.89 -11.02
N LYS A 40 -21.77 4.84 -11.04
CA LYS A 40 -20.49 4.82 -10.32
C LYS A 40 -19.57 5.78 -11.06
N SER A 41 -19.66 7.06 -10.70
CA SER A 41 -18.61 8.03 -10.99
C SER A 41 -17.37 7.58 -10.24
N THR A 42 -16.53 6.77 -10.91
CA THR A 42 -15.21 6.41 -10.43
C THR A 42 -14.36 7.68 -10.45
N ILE A 43 -14.39 8.42 -9.34
CA ILE A 43 -13.45 9.50 -9.09
C ILE A 43 -12.09 8.82 -8.88
N SER A 44 -11.34 8.69 -9.96
CA SER A 44 -9.93 8.31 -9.91
C SER A 44 -9.16 9.47 -9.29
N VAL A 45 -9.06 9.47 -7.97
CA VAL A 45 -8.15 10.37 -7.25
C VAL A 45 -6.75 9.86 -7.56
N ARG A 46 -6.14 10.45 -8.58
CA ARG A 46 -4.73 10.28 -8.93
C ARG A 46 -3.91 10.81 -7.75
N PHE A 47 -3.62 9.94 -6.78
CA PHE A 47 -2.81 10.26 -5.62
C PHE A 47 -1.38 10.51 -6.13
N ARG A 48 -1.07 11.75 -6.50
CA ARG A 48 0.30 12.20 -6.78
C ARG A 48 1.04 12.18 -5.43
N ILE A 49 1.59 11.03 -5.06
CA ILE A 49 2.63 10.97 -4.03
C ILE A 49 3.89 11.53 -4.67
N SER A 50 4.00 12.86 -4.71
CA SER A 50 5.22 13.59 -5.07
C SER A 50 6.19 13.66 -3.89
N HIS A 51 6.34 12.56 -3.16
CA HIS A 51 7.43 12.40 -2.20
C HIS A 51 8.29 11.25 -2.70
N LEU A 52 9.38 11.60 -3.38
CA LEU A 52 10.52 10.72 -3.58
C LEU A 52 11.06 10.41 -2.17
N LEU A 53 10.61 9.30 -1.58
CA LEU A 53 10.93 8.96 -0.20
C LEU A 53 12.35 8.40 -0.14
N MET A 54 13.12 8.95 0.79
CA MET A 54 14.42 8.43 1.17
C MET A 54 14.24 7.14 2.00
N LEU A 55 15.16 6.18 1.90
CA LEU A 55 15.10 4.90 2.58
C LEU A 55 14.99 5.16 4.08
N ARG A 56 13.81 4.87 4.61
CA ARG A 56 13.46 5.08 6.00
C ARG A 56 12.70 3.85 6.45
N VAL A 57 13.29 3.05 7.32
CA VAL A 57 12.55 1.98 7.98
C VAL A 57 11.79 2.63 9.13
N THR A 58 10.49 2.88 8.95
CA THR A 58 9.66 3.38 10.05
C THR A 58 9.32 2.24 11.02
N LYS A 59 8.84 2.62 12.22
CA LYS A 59 8.24 1.66 13.16
C LYS A 59 7.11 0.84 12.55
N LEU A 60 6.35 1.40 11.60
CA LEU A 60 5.28 0.66 10.95
C LEU A 60 5.83 -0.45 10.04
N THR A 61 6.97 -0.25 9.40
CA THR A 61 7.63 -1.27 8.57
C THR A 61 8.22 -2.40 9.41
N ASP A 62 8.79 -2.07 10.57
CA ASP A 62 9.21 -3.06 11.56
C ASP A 62 8.02 -3.91 12.02
N TYR A 63 6.94 -3.26 12.45
CA TYR A 63 5.71 -3.94 12.86
C TYR A 63 5.06 -4.73 11.72
N ALA A 64 5.15 -4.25 10.47
CA ALA A 64 4.67 -4.99 9.31
C ALA A 64 5.42 -6.31 9.13
N THR A 65 6.74 -6.28 9.34
CA THR A 65 7.57 -7.49 9.31
C THR A 65 7.14 -8.47 10.41
N VAL A 66 6.88 -7.98 11.63
CA VAL A 66 6.37 -8.81 12.74
C VAL A 66 4.99 -9.43 12.42
N VAL A 67 4.06 -8.66 11.87
CA VAL A 67 2.74 -9.18 11.47
C VAL A 67 2.88 -10.26 10.39
N LEU A 68 3.78 -10.05 9.43
CA LEU A 68 4.06 -11.04 8.39
C LEU A 68 4.74 -12.31 8.94
N THR A 69 5.63 -12.21 9.93
CA THR A 69 6.22 -13.40 10.56
C THR A 69 5.19 -14.19 11.35
N VAL A 70 4.22 -13.54 12.00
CA VAL A 70 3.08 -14.24 12.62
C VAL A 70 2.30 -15.03 11.56
N LEU A 71 1.95 -14.41 10.43
CA LEU A 71 1.27 -15.10 9.33
C LEU A 71 2.10 -16.25 8.74
N ALA A 72 3.42 -16.06 8.63
CA ALA A 72 4.34 -17.09 8.15
C ALA A 72 4.45 -18.28 9.10
N ALA A 73 4.43 -18.04 10.42
CA ALA A 73 4.44 -19.09 11.44
C ALA A 73 3.12 -19.90 11.47
N HIS A 74 2.01 -19.29 11.04
CA HIS A 74 0.69 -19.91 10.95
C HIS A 74 0.33 -20.26 9.49
N SER A 75 1.31 -20.76 8.74
CA SER A 75 1.14 -21.06 7.31
C SER A 75 -0.08 -21.96 7.06
N GLY A 76 -0.96 -21.56 6.13
CA GLY A 76 -2.18 -22.30 5.78
C GLY A 76 -3.41 -21.93 6.62
N GLN A 77 -3.25 -21.14 7.68
CA GLN A 77 -4.37 -20.62 8.47
C GLN A 77 -4.78 -19.23 7.98
N VAL A 78 -6.01 -18.84 8.31
CA VAL A 78 -6.55 -17.49 8.08
C VAL A 78 -6.74 -16.87 9.45
N LEU A 79 -6.05 -15.75 9.70
CA LEU A 79 -6.10 -15.05 10.98
C LEU A 79 -6.81 -13.71 10.81
N SER A 80 -7.76 -13.41 11.68
CA SER A 80 -8.38 -12.09 11.77
C SER A 80 -7.37 -11.02 12.18
N ALA A 81 -7.70 -9.74 11.93
CA ALA A 81 -6.85 -8.63 12.35
C ALA A 81 -6.66 -8.57 13.88
N SER A 82 -7.67 -9.02 14.65
CA SER A 82 -7.59 -9.11 16.11
C SER A 82 -6.64 -10.21 16.57
N GLU A 83 -6.74 -11.41 15.99
CA GLU A 83 -5.81 -12.51 16.30
C GLU A 83 -4.37 -12.11 15.94
N LEU A 84 -4.17 -11.46 14.79
CA LEU A 84 -2.85 -10.96 14.40
C LEU A 84 -2.30 -9.93 15.40
N ALA A 85 -3.15 -9.05 15.92
CA ALA A 85 -2.79 -8.07 16.93
C ALA A 85 -2.35 -8.74 18.24
N GLU A 86 -3.08 -9.75 18.69
CA GLU A 86 -2.76 -10.54 19.88
C GLU A 86 -1.42 -11.28 19.73
N HIS A 87 -1.23 -12.02 18.65
CA HIS A 87 0.01 -12.79 18.40
C HIS A 87 1.23 -11.88 18.20
N ALA A 88 1.05 -10.70 17.58
CA ALA A 88 2.13 -9.74 17.37
C ALA A 88 2.41 -8.85 18.59
N GLY A 89 1.54 -8.86 19.62
CA GLY A 89 1.63 -7.94 20.76
C GLY A 89 1.43 -6.48 20.36
N LEU A 90 0.56 -6.21 19.38
CA LEU A 90 0.29 -4.89 18.82
C LEU A 90 -1.17 -4.50 19.01
N GLU A 91 -1.46 -3.21 18.94
CA GLU A 91 -2.84 -2.70 18.95
C GLU A 91 -3.54 -3.00 17.61
N ALA A 92 -4.79 -3.47 17.66
CA ALA A 92 -5.56 -3.85 16.47
C ALA A 92 -5.70 -2.74 15.40
N PRO A 93 -5.83 -1.44 15.74
CA PRO A 93 -5.79 -0.37 14.74
C PRO A 93 -4.46 -0.28 13.99
N THR A 94 -3.33 -0.57 14.66
CA THR A 94 -2.00 -0.58 14.05
C THR A 94 -1.89 -1.71 13.05
N VAL A 95 -2.30 -2.92 13.43
CA VAL A 95 -2.33 -4.08 12.53
C VAL A 95 -3.25 -3.83 11.33
N SER A 96 -4.44 -3.27 11.55
CA SER A 96 -5.36 -2.92 10.45
C SER A 96 -4.75 -1.90 9.49
N LYS A 97 -4.01 -0.91 10.01
CA LYS A 97 -3.29 0.08 9.21
C LYS A 97 -2.17 -0.55 8.37
N ILE A 98 -1.50 -1.57 8.90
CA ILE A 98 -0.42 -2.32 8.23
C ILE A 98 -0.97 -3.27 7.17
N LEU A 99 -2.07 -3.97 7.44
CA LEU A 99 -2.61 -4.98 6.52
C LEU A 99 -3.10 -4.38 5.19
N LYS A 100 -3.55 -3.12 5.21
CA LYS A 100 -4.01 -2.42 4.00
C LYS A 100 -2.91 -2.28 2.93
N PRO A 101 -1.76 -1.64 3.18
CA PRO A 101 -0.68 -1.55 2.20
C PRO A 101 -0.12 -2.93 1.83
N LEU A 102 0.02 -3.85 2.79
CA LEU A 102 0.48 -5.21 2.49
C LEU A 102 -0.46 -5.96 1.52
N SER A 103 -1.77 -5.80 1.68
CA SER A 103 -2.77 -6.39 0.78
C SER A 103 -2.74 -5.73 -0.60
N GLN A 104 -2.57 -4.41 -0.65
CA GLN A 104 -2.42 -3.68 -1.92
C GLN A 104 -1.16 -4.08 -2.68
N ALA A 105 -0.08 -4.39 -1.98
CA ALA A 105 1.16 -4.91 -2.54
C ALA A 105 1.10 -6.42 -2.89
N GLY A 106 -0.02 -7.10 -2.60
CA GLY A 106 -0.17 -8.53 -2.88
C GLY A 106 0.69 -9.44 -2.01
N LEU A 107 1.11 -8.97 -0.83
CA LEU A 107 1.87 -9.77 0.14
C LEU A 107 0.94 -10.61 1.03
N VAL A 108 -0.28 -10.12 1.26
CA VAL A 108 -1.33 -10.81 2.01
C VAL A 108 -2.64 -10.81 1.24
N GLU A 109 -3.42 -11.87 1.43
CA GLU A 109 -4.77 -12.00 0.90
C GLU A 109 -5.79 -11.79 2.02
N GLY A 110 -6.70 -10.85 1.82
CA GLY A 110 -7.83 -10.62 2.72
C GLY A 110 -9.06 -11.45 2.32
N LEU A 111 -9.52 -12.32 3.21
CA LEU A 111 -10.76 -13.08 3.05
C LEU A 111 -11.90 -12.40 3.81
N ARG A 112 -13.08 -12.34 3.20
CA ARG A 112 -14.29 -11.77 3.80
C ARG A 112 -15.19 -12.87 4.37
N GLY A 113 -16.07 -12.49 5.30
CA GLY A 113 -17.04 -13.39 5.92
C GLY A 113 -16.79 -13.57 7.41
N VAL A 114 -17.62 -14.40 8.05
CA VAL A 114 -17.58 -14.67 9.51
C VAL A 114 -16.27 -15.36 9.93
N HIS A 115 -15.69 -16.16 9.04
CA HIS A 115 -14.36 -16.78 9.17
C HIS A 115 -13.32 -16.09 8.26
N GLY A 116 -13.55 -14.81 7.98
CA GLY A 116 -12.62 -13.98 7.20
C GLY A 116 -11.37 -13.60 8.00
N GLY A 117 -10.40 -13.01 7.31
CA GLY A 117 -9.12 -12.66 7.91
C GLY A 117 -8.06 -12.50 6.83
N TYR A 118 -6.82 -12.79 7.19
CA TYR A 118 -5.65 -12.61 6.34
C TYR A 118 -4.79 -13.87 6.36
N ARG A 119 -4.17 -14.14 5.22
CA ARG A 119 -3.09 -15.12 5.06
C ARG A 119 -2.02 -14.53 4.15
N LEU A 120 -0.83 -15.13 4.13
CA LEU A 120 0.16 -14.79 3.10
C LEU A 120 -0.39 -15.13 1.71
N ALA A 121 -0.12 -14.27 0.73
CA ALA A 121 -0.51 -14.50 -0.66
C ALA A 121 0.35 -15.58 -1.34
N ARG A 122 1.56 -15.80 -0.81
CA ARG A 122 2.55 -16.77 -1.32
C ARG A 122 3.50 -17.20 -0.21
N MET A 123 4.36 -18.18 -0.48
CA MET A 123 5.26 -18.73 0.53
C MET A 123 6.20 -17.66 1.10
N ALA A 124 6.48 -17.74 2.40
CA ALA A 124 7.39 -16.79 3.08
C ALA A 124 8.82 -16.81 2.50
N SER A 125 9.24 -17.90 1.86
CA SER A 125 10.52 -18.01 1.15
C SER A 125 10.59 -17.18 -0.13
N GLU A 126 9.45 -16.76 -0.66
CA GLU A 126 9.38 -15.97 -1.88
C GLU A 126 9.19 -14.48 -1.57
N ILE A 127 8.70 -14.14 -0.38
CA ILE A 127 8.52 -12.75 0.06
C ILE A 127 9.85 -12.20 0.55
N THR A 128 10.35 -11.14 -0.09
CA THR A 128 11.62 -10.51 0.27
C THR A 128 11.42 -9.28 1.16
N LEU A 129 12.46 -8.92 1.91
CA LEU A 129 12.40 -7.76 2.80
C LEU A 129 12.27 -6.45 2.01
N VAL A 130 12.82 -6.37 0.79
CA VAL A 130 12.63 -5.18 -0.07
C VAL A 130 11.16 -4.97 -0.39
N GLU A 131 10.39 -6.03 -0.64
CA GLU A 131 8.97 -5.90 -0.97
C GLU A 131 8.15 -5.41 0.21
N ILE A 132 8.51 -5.83 1.43
CA ILE A 132 7.89 -5.35 2.67
C ILE A 132 8.17 -3.86 2.86
N VAL A 133 9.43 -3.45 2.68
CA VAL A 133 9.83 -2.04 2.75
C VAL A 133 9.11 -1.23 1.68
N GLU A 134 9.05 -1.71 0.44
CA GLU A 134 8.40 -0.99 -0.66
C GLU A 134 6.88 -0.90 -0.49
N ALA A 135 6.23 -1.94 0.08
CA ALA A 135 4.80 -1.89 0.40
C ALA A 135 4.47 -0.82 1.44
N MET A 136 5.36 -0.60 2.41
CA MET A 136 5.13 0.30 3.53
C MET A 136 5.61 1.73 3.29
N GLU A 137 6.76 1.89 2.63
CA GLU A 137 7.47 3.16 2.47
C GLU A 137 7.51 3.64 1.01
N GLY A 138 7.16 2.79 0.05
CA GLY A 138 7.31 3.06 -1.37
C GLY A 138 8.70 2.73 -1.92
N PRO A 139 9.01 3.14 -3.16
CA PRO A 139 10.23 2.73 -3.87
C PRO A 139 11.51 3.00 -3.08
N LEU A 140 12.39 2.00 -3.00
CA LEU A 140 13.62 2.10 -2.24
C LEU A 140 14.59 3.14 -2.84
N ALA A 141 14.96 4.15 -2.06
CA ALA A 141 15.95 5.14 -2.47
C ALA A 141 16.66 5.78 -1.30
N ILE A 142 17.98 5.62 -1.14
CA ILE A 142 18.70 6.23 0.00
C ILE A 142 18.71 7.76 -0.10
N THR A 143 18.80 8.30 -1.31
CA THR A 143 18.77 9.74 -1.59
C THR A 143 17.85 10.05 -2.77
N GLU A 144 17.37 11.28 -2.86
CA GLU A 144 16.53 11.71 -4.00
C GLU A 144 17.20 11.42 -5.35
N CYS A 145 18.53 11.61 -5.44
CA CYS A 145 19.31 11.44 -6.66
C CYS A 145 19.69 9.98 -6.96
N SER A 146 19.42 9.05 -6.03
CA SER A 146 19.69 7.62 -6.20
C SER A 146 18.66 6.89 -7.06
N GLN A 147 17.47 7.46 -7.26
CA GLN A 147 16.48 6.92 -8.21
C GLN A 147 16.78 7.30 -9.67
N ASP A 148 16.22 6.55 -10.61
CA ASP A 148 16.31 6.83 -12.04
C ASP A 148 15.58 8.12 -12.43
N HIS A 149 14.47 8.43 -11.77
CA HIS A 149 13.62 9.60 -12.05
C HIS A 149 13.77 10.73 -11.02
N SER A 150 14.98 10.94 -10.50
CA SER A 150 15.26 11.98 -9.51
C SER A 150 15.04 13.41 -10.05
N GLN A 151 14.38 14.27 -9.27
CA GLN A 151 14.19 15.70 -9.60
C GLN A 151 15.27 16.62 -9.01
N CYS A 152 16.40 16.05 -8.62
CA CYS A 152 17.51 16.81 -8.04
C CYS A 152 18.07 17.83 -9.05
N GLY A 153 17.91 19.12 -8.74
CA GLY A 153 18.27 20.24 -9.64
C GLY A 153 19.76 20.36 -10.00
N ILE A 154 20.64 19.66 -9.28
CA ILE A 154 22.09 19.63 -9.55
C ILE A 154 22.59 18.28 -10.06
N ALA A 155 21.70 17.32 -10.34
CA ALA A 155 22.04 15.93 -10.65
C ALA A 155 23.07 15.75 -11.79
N GLN A 156 23.06 16.66 -12.78
CA GLN A 156 23.97 16.63 -13.93
C GLN A 156 25.41 17.07 -13.60
N LYS A 157 25.60 17.84 -12.51
CA LYS A 157 26.90 18.38 -12.09
C LYS A 157 27.39 17.79 -10.76
N CYS A 158 26.59 16.90 -10.16
CA CYS A 158 26.84 16.33 -8.85
C CYS A 158 27.68 15.05 -8.98
N GLY A 159 29.00 15.17 -8.81
CA GLY A 159 29.92 14.02 -8.92
C GLY A 159 29.66 12.90 -7.91
N VAL A 160 28.99 13.19 -6.79
CA VAL A 160 28.67 12.17 -5.76
C VAL A 160 27.44 11.32 -6.09
N ARG A 161 26.65 11.67 -7.13
CA ARG A 161 25.41 10.97 -7.48
C ARG A 161 25.64 9.51 -7.84
N SER A 162 26.68 9.23 -8.64
CA SER A 162 27.05 7.86 -9.03
C SER A 162 27.36 6.99 -7.81
N ASN A 163 28.09 7.54 -6.84
CA ASN A 163 28.41 6.85 -5.60
C ASN A 163 27.13 6.52 -4.80
N TRP A 164 26.20 7.47 -4.70
CA TRP A 164 24.91 7.23 -4.03
C TRP A 164 24.04 6.18 -4.72
N ARG A 165 24.06 6.12 -6.06
CA ARG A 165 23.37 5.06 -6.82
C ARG A 165 23.97 3.69 -6.52
N LEU A 166 25.30 3.57 -6.56
CA LEU A 166 25.98 2.33 -6.21
C LEU A 166 25.62 1.86 -4.80
N ILE A 167 25.61 2.77 -3.81
CA ILE A 167 25.24 2.42 -2.43
C ILE A 167 23.77 1.98 -2.36
N ASN A 168 22.88 2.66 -3.09
CA ASN A 168 21.46 2.30 -3.15
C ASN A 168 21.26 0.88 -3.72
N ASP A 169 21.97 0.54 -4.80
CA ASP A 169 21.90 -0.78 -5.42
C ASP A 169 22.37 -1.87 -4.45
N VAL A 170 23.50 -1.65 -3.76
CA VAL A 170 24.03 -2.59 -2.76
C VAL A 170 23.02 -2.82 -1.63
N VAL A 171 22.38 -1.76 -1.13
CA VAL A 171 21.37 -1.87 -0.06
C VAL A 171 20.11 -2.57 -0.57
N GLY A 172 19.62 -2.20 -1.75
CA GLY A 172 18.46 -2.85 -2.38
C GLY A 172 18.70 -4.33 -2.62
N ASP A 173 19.89 -4.71 -3.08
CA ASP A 173 20.26 -6.10 -3.31
C ASP A 173 20.43 -6.89 -2.01
N ALA A 174 20.94 -6.25 -0.95
CA ALA A 174 20.98 -6.87 0.37
C ALA A 174 19.56 -7.19 0.88
N LEU A 175 18.62 -6.26 0.74
CA LEU A 175 17.23 -6.46 1.16
C LEU A 175 16.49 -7.48 0.28
N ARG A 176 16.78 -7.54 -1.02
CA ARG A 176 16.25 -8.55 -1.96
C ARG A 176 16.68 -9.98 -1.60
N ARG A 177 17.86 -10.15 -1.01
CA ARG A 177 18.40 -11.46 -0.63
C ARG A 177 17.81 -12.02 0.66
N VAL A 178 17.20 -11.17 1.48
CA VAL A 178 16.60 -11.58 2.75
C VAL A 178 15.12 -11.86 2.53
N THR A 179 14.67 -13.07 2.89
CA THR A 179 13.28 -13.49 2.76
C THR A 179 12.55 -13.45 4.10
N LEU A 180 11.22 -13.36 4.07
CA LEU A 180 10.39 -13.42 5.27
C LEU A 180 10.60 -14.74 6.03
N ALA A 181 10.82 -15.85 5.32
CA ALA A 181 11.15 -17.13 5.95
C ALA A 181 12.45 -17.06 6.77
N GLN A 182 13.46 -16.30 6.31
CA GLN A 182 14.69 -16.10 7.08
C GLN A 182 14.47 -15.22 8.31
N MET A 183 13.46 -14.36 8.31
CA MET A 183 13.09 -13.53 9.46
C MET A 183 12.38 -14.33 10.58
N LEU A 184 11.86 -15.53 10.28
CA LEU A 184 11.31 -16.43 11.29
C LEU A 184 12.38 -17.05 12.19
N GLN A 185 13.58 -17.23 11.66
CA GLN A 185 14.70 -17.75 12.43
C GLN A 185 15.53 -16.56 12.90
N PRO A 186 15.75 -16.39 14.23
CA PRO A 186 16.75 -15.46 14.69
C PRO A 186 18.06 -15.80 13.97
N LEU A 187 18.68 -14.83 13.31
CA LEU A 187 20.03 -15.02 12.81
C LEU A 187 20.88 -15.43 14.01
N SER A 188 21.25 -16.70 14.10
CA SER A 188 22.30 -17.13 15.01
C SER A 188 23.55 -16.46 14.48
N PHE A 189 23.98 -15.37 15.11
CA PHE A 189 25.31 -14.85 14.90
C PHE A 189 26.26 -15.81 15.62
N PRO A 190 27.03 -16.67 14.93
CA PRO A 190 28.09 -17.40 15.59
C PRO A 190 29.14 -16.38 16.04
N GLY A 191 29.03 -15.93 17.29
CA GLY A 191 29.97 -15.01 17.93
C GLY A 191 29.59 -13.53 17.82
N ASP A 192 29.00 -13.04 18.90
CA ASP A 192 29.25 -11.67 19.37
C ASP A 192 30.77 -11.38 19.42
N SER A 193 31.16 -10.11 19.22
CA SER A 193 32.53 -9.55 19.32
C SER A 193 33.49 -9.51 18.11
N ARG A 194 33.00 -9.26 16.89
CA ARG A 194 33.82 -8.44 15.96
C ARG A 194 32.99 -7.31 15.40
N ARG A 195 33.09 -6.16 16.09
CA ARG A 195 32.99 -4.83 15.50
C ARG A 195 33.79 -4.86 14.21
N ARG A 196 33.15 -5.18 13.08
CA ARG A 196 33.77 -5.12 11.76
C ARG A 196 34.09 -3.65 11.59
N SER A 197 35.36 -3.29 11.77
CA SER A 197 35.85 -2.03 11.27
C SER A 197 35.49 -2.02 9.80
N ILE A 198 34.51 -1.19 9.42
CA ILE A 198 34.32 -0.84 8.04
C ILE A 198 35.63 -0.11 7.70
N VAL A 199 36.57 -0.83 7.08
CA VAL A 199 37.76 -0.22 6.51
C VAL A 199 37.27 0.51 5.26
N ALA A 200 36.62 1.64 5.48
CA ALA A 200 36.37 2.61 4.42
C ALA A 200 37.73 3.14 4.01
N ARG A 201 38.32 2.54 2.98
CA ARG A 201 39.38 3.20 2.22
C ARG A 201 38.72 4.35 1.48
N VAL A 202 38.64 5.50 2.13
CA VAL A 202 38.37 6.76 1.44
C VAL A 202 39.57 6.99 0.54
N ALA A 203 39.36 6.96 -0.77
CA ALA A 203 40.38 7.37 -1.72
C ALA A 203 40.61 8.88 -1.54
N THR A 204 41.73 9.24 -0.92
CA THR A 204 42.21 10.62 -0.89
C THR A 204 42.73 10.96 -2.29
N THR A 205 42.12 11.93 -2.96
CA THR A 205 42.65 12.56 -4.18
C THR A 205 42.71 14.05 -3.96
#